data_AF-A0A069D6E7-F1
#
_entry.id   AF-A0A069D6E7-F1
#
_cell.length_a   1.000
_cell.length_b   1.000
_cell.length_c   1.000
_cell.angle_alpha   90.00
_cell.angle_beta   90.00
_cell.angle_gamma   90.00
#
_symmetry.space_group_name_H-M   'P 1'
#
loop_
_entity.id
_entity.type
_entity.pdbx_description
1 polymer ?
#
loop_
_entity_poly.entity_id
_entity_poly.type
_entity_poly.pdbx_seq_one_letter_code
_entity_poly.pdbx_strand_id
1 'polypeptide(L)'
;MKRILLAIASVFTLFISHAQITTDKVINTLKERITLSGYAQAGYTYDDLKESTNTFDVKRIIFMAHGQITKEWSCYFMYNFNSGGNLLEVYTDYQFLPGLTARLGQFKTMYAMENQMSPSEIELINCGSQATNYLAGVDNSDKLYGSSTGRDMGFMIFGDLFQKN
;
A
#
# COMPACT_ATOMS: atom_id res chain seq x y z
N MET A 1 32.49 6.91 47.85
CA MET A 1 31.80 5.90 46.99
C MET A 1 30.30 6.17 46.82
N LYS A 2 29.50 6.32 47.89
CA LYS A 2 28.03 6.56 47.79
C LYS A 2 27.63 7.82 46.99
N ARG A 3 28.37 8.93 47.11
CA ARG A 3 28.11 10.19 46.38
C ARG A 3 28.35 10.10 44.87
N ILE A 4 29.32 9.28 44.45
CA ILE A 4 29.64 9.07 43.03
C ILE A 4 28.58 8.18 42.37
N LEU A 5 28.11 7.14 43.07
CA LEU A 5 27.00 6.30 42.59
C LEU A 5 25.69 7.09 42.40
N LEU A 6 25.37 8.02 43.31
CA LEU A 6 24.19 8.89 43.18
C LEU A 6 24.29 9.83 41.98
N ALA A 7 25.48 10.40 41.72
CA ALA A 7 25.72 11.24 40.55
C ALA A 7 25.58 10.44 39.23
N ILE A 8 26.16 9.24 39.16
CA ILE A 8 26.04 8.36 38.00
C ILE A 8 24.58 7.95 37.76
N ALA A 9 23.84 7.60 38.82
CA ALA A 9 22.42 7.27 38.72
C ALA A 9 21.58 8.46 38.21
N SER A 10 21.85 9.68 38.70
CA SER A 10 21.14 10.88 38.24
C SER A 10 21.42 11.23 36.77
N VAL A 11 22.65 11.03 36.31
CA VAL A 11 23.04 11.22 34.91
C VAL A 11 22.37 10.16 34.04
N PHE A 12 22.32 8.89 34.48
CA PHE A 12 21.59 7.83 33.78
C PHE A 12 20.09 8.11 33.67
N THR A 13 19.44 8.63 34.73
CA THR A 13 18.02 8.99 34.66
C THR A 13 17.75 10.13 33.68
N LEU A 14 18.65 11.12 33.59
CA LEU A 14 18.54 12.21 32.61
C LEU A 14 18.65 11.68 31.18
N PHE A 15 19.57 10.74 30.90
CA PHE A 15 19.69 10.12 29.59
C PHE A 15 18.46 9.30 29.20
N ILE A 16 17.88 8.54 30.13
CA ILE A 16 16.66 7.76 29.88
C ILE A 16 15.47 8.69 29.59
N SER A 17 15.31 9.79 30.33
CA SER A 17 14.25 10.77 30.08
C SER A 17 14.41 11.49 28.73
N HIS A 18 15.64 11.87 28.33
CA HIS A 18 15.86 12.48 27.01
C HIS A 18 15.63 11.49 25.86
N ALA A 19 15.96 10.21 26.05
CA ALA A 19 15.67 9.15 25.09
C ALA A 19 14.16 8.90 24.94
N GLN A 20 13.40 8.92 26.05
CA GLN A 20 11.93 8.84 26.03
C GLN A 20 11.30 10.01 25.29
N ILE A 21 11.69 11.26 25.60
CA ILE A 21 11.18 12.47 24.92
C ILE A 21 11.46 12.43 23.41
N THR A 22 12.63 11.93 23.01
CA THR A 22 13.01 11.80 21.59
C THR A 22 12.18 10.72 20.89
N THR A 23 11.96 9.59 21.57
CA THR A 23 11.17 8.46 21.04
C THR A 23 9.71 8.84 20.87
N ASP A 24 9.10 9.49 21.86
CA ASP A 24 7.70 9.96 21.79
C ASP A 24 7.51 10.96 20.65
N LYS A 25 8.48 11.86 20.45
CA LYS A 25 8.46 12.81 19.33
C LYS A 25 8.53 12.10 17.98
N VAL A 26 9.38 11.10 17.83
CA VAL A 26 9.48 10.29 16.61
C VAL A 26 8.19 9.51 16.37
N ILE A 27 7.67 8.83 17.39
CA ILE A 27 6.43 8.04 17.30
C ILE A 27 5.26 8.95 16.92
N ASN A 28 5.11 10.12 17.56
CA ASN A 28 4.04 11.05 17.23
C ASN A 28 4.18 11.59 15.80
N THR A 29 5.40 11.91 15.35
CA THR A 29 5.65 12.35 13.98
C THR A 29 5.32 11.27 12.96
N LEU A 30 5.70 10.01 13.23
CA LEU A 30 5.38 8.87 12.37
C LEU A 30 3.88 8.59 12.36
N LYS A 31 3.22 8.65 13.53
CA LYS A 31 1.78 8.44 13.65
C LYS A 31 0.97 9.49 12.87
N GLU A 32 1.43 10.73 12.84
CA GLU A 32 0.79 11.81 12.09
C GLU A 32 0.99 11.70 10.58
N ARG A 33 2.04 11.01 10.13
CA ARG A 33 2.46 10.98 8.73
C ARG A 33 2.25 9.63 8.06
N ILE A 34 2.16 8.54 8.82
CA ILE A 34 2.04 7.19 8.30
C ILE A 34 0.67 6.64 8.65
N THR A 35 -0.10 6.31 7.61
CA THR A 35 -1.35 5.57 7.72
C THR A 35 -1.11 4.12 7.37
N LEU A 36 -1.40 3.22 8.31
CA LEU A 36 -1.36 1.79 8.10
C LEU A 36 -2.78 1.26 8.00
N SER A 37 -3.05 0.41 7.02
CA SER A 37 -4.35 -0.23 6.83
C SER A 37 -4.15 -1.67 6.38
N GLY A 38 -5.16 -2.50 6.67
CA GLY A 38 -5.17 -3.92 6.31
C GLY A 38 -6.54 -4.31 5.80
N TYR A 39 -6.56 -5.27 4.88
CA TYR A 39 -7.78 -5.82 4.31
C TYR A 39 -7.66 -7.33 4.20
N ALA A 40 -8.65 -8.07 4.69
CA ALA A 40 -8.70 -9.51 4.57
C ALA A 40 -10.05 -9.94 3.98
N GLN A 41 -10.00 -10.86 3.02
CA GLN A 41 -11.18 -11.39 2.36
C GLN A 41 -11.06 -12.92 2.31
N ALA A 42 -12.06 -13.58 2.91
CA ALA A 42 -12.30 -15.00 2.77
C ALA A 42 -13.53 -15.24 1.90
N GLY A 43 -13.58 -16.36 1.22
CA GLY A 43 -14.61 -16.73 0.27
C GLY A 43 -14.99 -18.20 0.40
N TYR A 44 -16.21 -18.49 -0.03
CA TYR A 44 -16.68 -19.83 -0.29
C TYR A 44 -17.05 -19.90 -1.77
N THR A 45 -16.46 -20.84 -2.47
CA THR A 45 -16.68 -21.04 -3.90
C THR A 45 -17.31 -22.41 -4.12
N TYR A 46 -18.46 -22.41 -4.80
CA TYR A 46 -19.10 -23.60 -5.34
C TYR A 46 -18.98 -23.57 -6.87
N ASP A 47 -18.47 -24.64 -7.47
CA ASP A 47 -18.34 -24.80 -8.91
C ASP A 47 -18.94 -26.15 -9.31
N ASP A 48 -19.81 -26.15 -10.32
CA ASP A 48 -20.49 -27.34 -10.87
C ASP A 48 -20.25 -27.54 -12.38
N LEU A 49 -19.36 -26.76 -13.00
CA LEU A 49 -19.16 -26.76 -14.46
C LEU A 49 -18.56 -28.07 -15.01
N LYS A 50 -17.89 -28.87 -14.18
CA LYS A 50 -17.37 -30.20 -14.55
C LYS A 50 -17.61 -31.25 -13.46
N GLU A 51 -17.25 -30.93 -12.22
CA GLU A 51 -17.54 -31.74 -11.03
C GLU A 51 -17.93 -30.79 -9.89
N SER A 52 -18.90 -31.18 -9.06
CA SER A 52 -19.35 -30.37 -7.94
C SER A 52 -18.24 -30.27 -6.90
N THR A 53 -17.64 -29.10 -6.76
CA THR A 53 -16.59 -28.83 -5.78
C THR A 53 -17.01 -27.70 -4.84
N ASN A 54 -16.60 -27.82 -3.58
CA ASN A 54 -16.82 -26.81 -2.55
C ASN A 54 -15.46 -26.44 -1.98
N THR A 55 -15.08 -25.17 -2.06
CA THR A 55 -13.79 -24.69 -1.57
C THR A 55 -13.99 -23.50 -0.66
N PHE A 56 -13.39 -23.55 0.52
CA PHE A 56 -13.16 -22.37 1.35
C PHE A 56 -11.79 -21.81 1.03
N ASP A 57 -11.74 -20.53 0.70
CA ASP A 57 -10.52 -19.91 0.22
C ASP A 57 -10.31 -18.55 0.88
N VAL A 58 -9.05 -18.21 1.14
CA VAL A 58 -8.68 -16.85 1.47
C VAL A 58 -8.32 -16.19 0.15
N LYS A 59 -9.08 -15.18 -0.28
CA LYS A 59 -8.82 -14.48 -1.54
C LYS A 59 -7.68 -13.48 -1.40
N ARG A 60 -7.67 -12.70 -0.32
CA ARG A 60 -6.76 -11.56 -0.14
C ARG A 60 -6.43 -11.34 1.33
N ILE A 61 -5.16 -11.09 1.63
CA ILE A 61 -4.72 -10.54 2.92
C ILE A 61 -3.76 -9.42 2.55
N ILE A 62 -4.25 -8.19 2.46
CA ILE A 62 -3.50 -7.04 1.99
C ILE A 62 -3.12 -6.16 3.18
N PHE A 63 -1.87 -5.72 3.19
CA PHE A 63 -1.37 -4.66 4.05
C PHE A 63 -0.97 -3.47 3.20
N MET A 64 -1.33 -2.28 3.67
CA MET A 64 -1.11 -1.01 3.00
C MET A 64 -0.47 -0.04 3.98
N ALA A 65 0.60 0.61 3.55
CA ALA A 65 1.27 1.66 4.28
C ALA A 65 1.38 2.89 3.37
N HIS A 66 0.78 4.00 3.80
CA HIS A 66 0.87 5.28 3.13
C HIS A 66 1.62 6.25 4.04
N GLY A 67 2.78 6.74 3.59
CA GLY A 67 3.60 7.70 4.33
C GLY A 67 3.63 9.05 3.64
N GLN A 68 3.11 10.09 4.29
CA GLN A 68 3.19 11.48 3.87
C GLN A 68 4.50 12.10 4.41
N ILE A 69 5.55 12.15 3.59
CA ILE A 69 6.87 12.63 4.02
C ILE A 69 6.87 14.16 4.19
N THR A 70 6.31 14.89 3.22
CA THR A 70 6.08 16.34 3.27
C THR A 70 4.66 16.64 2.76
N LYS A 71 4.23 17.89 2.62
CA LYS A 71 2.90 18.16 2.04
C LYS A 71 2.82 17.75 0.57
N GLU A 72 3.94 17.77 -0.12
CA GLU A 72 4.07 17.54 -1.56
C GLU A 72 4.62 16.14 -1.89
N TRP A 73 5.23 15.45 -0.91
CA TRP A 73 5.88 14.15 -1.12
C TRP A 73 5.22 13.05 -0.28
N SER A 74 4.79 11.98 -0.94
CA SER A 74 4.32 10.75 -0.28
C SER A 74 4.95 9.48 -0.87
N CYS A 75 4.90 8.42 -0.08
CA CYS A 75 5.31 7.07 -0.45
C CYS A 75 4.18 6.10 -0.11
N TYR A 76 3.92 5.16 -1.01
CA TYR A 76 2.88 4.15 -0.84
C TYR A 76 3.46 2.75 -1.01
N PHE A 77 2.99 1.83 -0.17
CA PHE A 77 3.36 0.43 -0.18
C PHE A 77 2.11 -0.43 0.03
N MET A 78 1.93 -1.46 -0.81
CA MET A 78 0.86 -2.44 -0.72
C MET A 78 1.40 -3.84 -0.98
N TYR A 79 1.12 -4.76 -0.07
CA TYR A 79 1.56 -6.15 -0.14
C TYR A 79 0.41 -7.09 0.16
N ASN A 80 0.24 -8.14 -0.66
CA ASN A 80 -0.72 -9.20 -0.42
C ASN A 80 0.01 -10.43 0.13
N PHE A 81 -0.38 -10.92 1.30
CA PHE A 81 0.20 -12.10 1.93
C PHE A 81 -0.40 -13.43 1.46
N ASN A 82 -1.45 -13.40 0.63
CA ASN A 82 -2.06 -14.63 0.14
C ASN A 82 -1.11 -15.41 -0.79
N SER A 83 -1.23 -16.74 -0.81
CA SER A 83 -0.61 -17.66 -1.77
C SER A 83 0.89 -17.45 -2.03
N GLY A 84 1.69 -17.23 -0.98
CA GLY A 84 3.14 -17.08 -1.07
C GLY A 84 3.65 -15.63 -1.09
N GLY A 85 2.74 -14.66 -1.07
CA GLY A 85 3.09 -13.25 -0.93
C GLY A 85 3.40 -12.58 -2.27
N ASN A 86 2.75 -11.45 -2.54
CA ASN A 86 2.92 -10.68 -3.76
C ASN A 86 2.98 -9.18 -3.45
N LEU A 87 4.01 -8.52 -3.98
CA LEU A 87 4.16 -7.08 -3.92
C LEU A 87 3.20 -6.44 -4.94
N LEU A 88 2.18 -5.76 -4.43
CA LEU A 88 1.19 -5.12 -5.30
C LEU A 88 1.73 -3.77 -5.77
N GLU A 89 1.89 -2.80 -4.86
CA GLU A 89 2.23 -1.43 -5.24
C GLU A 89 3.36 -0.90 -4.37
N VAL A 90 4.34 -0.26 -4.99
CA VAL A 90 5.38 0.49 -4.30
C VAL A 90 5.75 1.67 -5.15
N TYR A 91 5.33 2.85 -4.75
CA TYR A 91 5.61 4.06 -5.50
C TYR A 91 5.77 5.26 -4.59
N THR A 92 6.29 6.32 -5.17
CA THR A 92 6.40 7.62 -4.52
C THR A 92 5.80 8.69 -5.43
N ASP A 93 5.07 9.62 -4.82
CA ASP A 93 4.44 10.75 -5.47
C ASP A 93 5.10 12.04 -5.04
N TYR A 94 5.44 12.89 -6.00
CA TYR A 94 5.96 14.23 -5.76
C TYR A 94 5.13 15.26 -6.52
N GLN A 95 4.46 16.13 -5.79
CA GLN A 95 3.71 17.26 -6.32
C GLN A 95 4.67 18.41 -6.60
N PHE A 96 4.93 18.68 -7.87
CA PHE A 96 5.85 19.75 -8.29
C PHE A 96 5.12 21.06 -8.64
N LEU A 97 3.83 21.00 -8.96
CA LEU A 97 2.95 22.16 -9.17
C LEU A 97 1.57 21.91 -8.54
N PRO A 98 0.82 22.95 -8.15
CA PRO A 98 -0.57 22.80 -7.75
C PRO A 98 -1.38 22.16 -8.89
N GLY A 99 -1.85 20.94 -8.68
CA GLY A 99 -2.58 20.16 -9.70
C GLY A 99 -1.73 19.29 -10.63
N LEU A 100 -0.40 19.25 -10.51
CA LEU A 100 0.44 18.27 -11.20
C LEU A 100 1.35 17.50 -10.23
N THR A 101 1.25 16.19 -10.29
CA THR A 101 2.00 15.24 -9.48
C THR A 101 2.73 14.26 -10.39
N ALA A 102 3.98 13.97 -10.05
CA ALA A 102 4.76 12.92 -10.68
C ALA A 102 4.80 11.69 -9.77
N ARG A 103 4.54 10.51 -10.34
CA ARG A 103 4.63 9.20 -9.67
C ARG A 103 5.77 8.39 -10.25
N LEU A 104 6.55 7.75 -9.39
CA LEU A 104 7.60 6.82 -9.78
C LEU A 104 7.51 5.53 -8.94
N GLY A 105 7.59 4.38 -9.60
CA GLY A 105 7.64 3.07 -8.93
C GLY A 105 6.77 2.03 -9.64
N GLN A 106 6.38 0.99 -8.90
CA GLN A 106 5.43 -0.02 -9.35
C GLN A 106 4.01 0.37 -8.91
N PHE A 107 3.12 0.55 -9.87
CA PHE A 107 1.73 0.92 -9.63
C PHE A 107 0.81 0.37 -10.73
N LYS A 108 -0.50 0.54 -10.56
CA LYS A 108 -1.48 0.10 -11.55
C LYS A 108 -1.37 0.85 -12.87
N THR A 109 -1.40 0.10 -13.97
CA THR A 109 -1.42 0.65 -15.32
C THR A 109 -2.72 1.43 -15.55
N MET A 110 -2.57 2.71 -15.89
CA MET A 110 -3.69 3.61 -16.16
C MET A 110 -4.41 3.19 -17.44
N TYR A 111 -5.64 2.69 -17.31
CA TYR A 111 -6.45 2.25 -18.45
C TYR A 111 -7.93 2.59 -18.27
N ALA A 112 -8.56 2.05 -17.23
CA ALA A 112 -9.97 2.25 -16.93
C ALA A 112 -10.20 2.49 -15.43
N MET A 113 -11.36 3.07 -15.08
CA MET A 113 -11.73 3.34 -13.69
C MET A 113 -11.72 2.08 -12.83
N GLU A 114 -12.20 0.96 -13.36
CA GLU A 114 -12.29 -0.31 -12.62
C GLU A 114 -10.93 -0.91 -12.29
N ASN A 115 -9.91 -0.73 -13.15
CA ASN A 115 -8.56 -1.19 -12.83
C ASN A 115 -7.92 -0.34 -11.72
N GLN A 116 -8.22 0.95 -11.69
CA GLN A 116 -7.59 1.88 -10.74
C GLN A 116 -8.09 1.70 -9.30
N MET A 117 -9.38 1.42 -9.11
CA MET A 117 -9.96 1.20 -7.79
C MET A 117 -9.30 0.05 -7.02
N SER A 118 -9.02 0.24 -5.74
CA SER A 118 -8.35 -0.79 -4.95
C SER A 118 -9.23 -2.06 -4.87
N PRO A 119 -8.64 -3.27 -4.92
CA PRO A 119 -9.37 -4.50 -4.63
C PRO A 119 -9.99 -4.54 -3.23
N SER A 120 -9.56 -3.66 -2.31
CA SER A 120 -10.18 -3.50 -0.99
C SER A 120 -11.44 -2.64 -1.00
N GLU A 121 -11.66 -1.84 -2.05
CA GLU A 121 -12.81 -0.95 -2.21
C GLU A 121 -13.89 -1.58 -3.10
N ILE A 122 -13.49 -2.43 -4.04
CA ILE A 122 -14.43 -3.18 -4.89
C ILE A 122 -14.90 -4.41 -4.12
N GLU A 123 -16.21 -4.53 -3.90
CA GLU A 123 -16.81 -5.66 -3.16
C GLU A 123 -16.88 -6.98 -3.98
N LEU A 124 -16.51 -6.95 -5.26
CA LEU A 124 -16.49 -8.13 -6.11
C LEU A 124 -15.25 -9.01 -5.85
N ILE A 125 -15.45 -10.32 -5.94
CA ILE A 125 -14.37 -11.30 -5.82
C ILE A 125 -13.33 -11.11 -6.92
N ASN A 126 -13.80 -11.00 -8.17
CA ASN A 126 -12.98 -10.62 -9.32
C ASN A 126 -13.18 -9.13 -9.60
N CYS A 127 -12.09 -8.37 -9.49
CA CYS A 127 -12.10 -6.95 -9.75
C CYS A 127 -11.97 -6.73 -11.26
N GLY A 128 -12.83 -5.90 -11.84
CA GLY A 128 -12.78 -5.54 -13.25
C GLY A 128 -13.54 -6.47 -14.19
N SER A 129 -14.06 -5.89 -15.27
CA SER A 129 -14.62 -6.60 -16.41
C SER A 129 -13.58 -7.45 -17.13
N GLN A 130 -14.03 -8.48 -17.85
CA GLN A 130 -13.13 -9.34 -18.64
C GLN A 130 -12.36 -8.56 -19.70
N ALA A 131 -12.98 -7.51 -20.27
CA ALA A 131 -12.31 -6.65 -21.24
C ALA A 131 -11.14 -5.89 -20.61
N THR A 132 -11.33 -5.30 -19.42
CA THR A 132 -10.25 -4.60 -18.74
C THR A 132 -9.18 -5.54 -18.22
N ASN A 133 -9.56 -6.72 -17.72
CA ASN A 133 -8.58 -7.69 -17.24
C ASN A 133 -7.62 -8.12 -18.36
N TYR A 134 -8.17 -8.35 -19.55
CA TYR A 134 -7.39 -8.68 -20.74
C TYR A 134 -6.51 -7.51 -21.21
N LEU A 135 -7.05 -6.30 -21.29
CA LEU A 135 -6.34 -5.15 -21.88
C LEU A 135 -5.34 -4.51 -20.92
N ALA A 136 -5.57 -4.59 -19.61
CA ALA A 136 -4.66 -4.08 -18.60
C ALA A 136 -3.64 -5.14 -18.12
N GLY A 137 -3.68 -6.38 -18.62
CA GLY A 137 -2.77 -7.44 -18.18
C GLY A 137 -3.02 -7.88 -16.73
N VAL A 138 -4.27 -7.81 -16.26
CA VAL A 138 -4.65 -8.25 -14.91
C VAL A 138 -4.66 -9.76 -14.82
N ASP A 139 -5.16 -10.42 -15.86
CA ASP A 139 -5.13 -11.88 -15.98
C ASP A 139 -3.86 -12.36 -16.71
N ASN A 140 -3.74 -13.67 -16.91
CA ASN A 140 -2.64 -14.26 -17.69
C ASN A 140 -2.82 -14.05 -19.21
N SER A 141 -3.37 -12.91 -19.63
CA SER A 141 -3.55 -12.53 -21.04
C SER A 141 -2.24 -12.19 -21.73
N ASP A 142 -1.28 -11.58 -21.00
CA ASP A 142 0.07 -11.37 -21.51
C ASP A 142 0.81 -12.72 -21.57
N LYS A 143 1.10 -13.17 -22.79
CA LYS A 143 1.78 -14.45 -23.03
C LYS A 143 3.27 -14.42 -22.67
N LEU A 144 3.89 -13.24 -22.63
CA LEU A 144 5.32 -13.09 -22.38
C LEU A 144 5.59 -12.93 -20.87
N TYR A 145 4.80 -12.10 -20.20
CA TYR A 145 5.01 -11.74 -18.79
C TYR A 145 3.98 -12.35 -17.82
N GLY A 146 2.91 -12.98 -18.31
CA GLY A 146 1.84 -13.53 -17.48
C GLY A 146 1.01 -12.43 -16.81
N SER A 147 0.31 -12.79 -15.73
CA SER A 147 -0.46 -11.81 -14.95
C SER A 147 0.47 -10.89 -14.17
N SER A 148 0.45 -9.59 -14.50
CA SER A 148 1.03 -8.54 -13.66
C SER A 148 0.01 -7.96 -12.67
N THR A 149 -1.19 -8.56 -12.60
CA THR A 149 -2.33 -8.03 -11.84
C THR A 149 -2.61 -6.56 -12.18
N GLY A 150 -2.37 -6.16 -13.43
CA GLY A 150 -2.66 -4.82 -13.93
C GLY A 150 -1.65 -3.76 -13.48
N ARG A 151 -0.43 -4.15 -13.14
CA ARG A 151 0.61 -3.26 -12.61
C ARG A 151 1.90 -3.36 -13.39
N ASP A 152 2.64 -2.27 -13.40
CA ASP A 152 3.97 -2.21 -13.98
C ASP A 152 4.84 -1.17 -13.27
N MET A 153 6.14 -1.25 -13.47
CA MET A 153 7.09 -0.23 -13.07
C MET A 153 7.09 0.90 -14.09
N GLY A 154 6.99 2.14 -13.63
CA GLY A 154 6.97 3.26 -14.54
C GLY A 154 7.08 4.62 -13.90
N PHE A 155 6.88 5.63 -14.75
CA PHE A 155 6.79 7.03 -14.42
C PHE A 155 5.48 7.58 -14.96
N MET A 156 4.77 8.38 -14.17
CA MET A 156 3.48 8.94 -14.54
C MET A 156 3.38 10.40 -14.09
N ILE A 157 2.77 11.24 -14.92
CA ILE A 157 2.37 12.60 -14.55
C ILE A 157 0.86 12.66 -14.58
N PHE A 158 0.25 13.12 -13.50
CA PHE A 158 -1.20 13.17 -13.34
C PHE A 158 -1.61 14.32 -12.42
N GLY A 159 -2.90 14.67 -12.46
CA GLY A 159 -3.50 15.63 -11.55
C GLY A 159 -4.71 16.33 -12.17
N ASP A 160 -5.20 17.35 -11.48
CA ASP A 160 -6.44 18.03 -11.82
C ASP A 160 -6.18 19.30 -12.63
N LEU A 161 -6.93 19.47 -13.73
CA LEU A 161 -6.84 20.68 -14.57
C LEU A 161 -7.41 21.91 -13.87
N PHE A 162 -8.41 21.73 -13.00
CA PHE A 162 -9.06 22.80 -12.25
C PHE A 162 -8.97 22.53 -10.76
N GLN A 163 -8.65 23.55 -9.98
CA GLN A 163 -8.67 23.44 -8.53
C GLN A 163 -10.12 23.23 -8.06
N LYS A 164 -10.32 22.22 -7.24
CA LYS A 164 -11.61 21.94 -6.62
C LYS A 164 -11.86 23.00 -5.54
N ASN A 165 -12.79 23.91 -5.80
CA ASN A 165 -13.26 24.93 -4.83
C ASN A 165 -13.87 24.28 -3.59
#